data_AF-A0A1P8ASR0-F1
#
_entry.id   AF-A0A1P8ASR0-F1
#
_cell.length_a   1.000
_cell.length_b   1.000
_cell.length_c   1.000
_cell.angle_alpha   90.00
_cell.angle_beta   90.00
_cell.angle_gamma   90.00
#
_symmetry.space_group_name_H-M   'P 1'
#
loop_
_entity.id
_entity.type
_entity.pdbx_description
1 polymer ?
#
loop_
_entity_poly.entity_id
_entity_poly.type
_entity_poly.pdbx_seq_one_letter_code
_entity_poly.pdbx_strand_id
1 'polypeptide(L)'
;MFQLYEVVRREIWYRPDMFFYRDMLMMLARNKKVDETKKVWEDLKKEEVLFDQHTFGDLVRGFLDNELPLEAMRLYGEMRESPDRPLSLPFRVILKGLVPYPELREKVKDDFLELFPGMIVYDPPEDICEDSDEEARTDSDLE
;
A
#
# COMPACT_ATOMS: atom_id res chain seq x y z
N MET A 1 6.33 14.34 -14.40
CA MET A 1 5.46 14.12 -13.24
C MET A 1 6.17 14.36 -11.91
N PHE A 2 7.34 13.76 -11.64
CA PHE A 2 8.12 14.06 -10.43
C PHE A 2 8.53 15.55 -10.31
N GLN A 3 8.86 16.20 -11.44
CA GLN A 3 9.10 17.65 -11.46
C GLN A 3 7.86 18.47 -11.05
N LEU A 4 6.64 18.00 -11.40
CA LEU A 4 5.41 18.67 -10.99
C LEU A 4 5.19 18.54 -9.48
N TYR A 5 5.52 17.39 -8.88
CA TYR A 5 5.53 17.22 -7.42
C TYR A 5 6.40 18.27 -6.72
N GLU A 6 7.64 18.48 -7.20
CA GLU A 6 8.54 19.49 -6.63
C GLU A 6 8.00 20.91 -6.78
N VAL A 7 7.33 21.21 -7.89
CA VAL A 7 6.73 22.53 -8.14
C VAL A 7 5.54 22.74 -7.22
N VAL A 8 4.60 21.80 -7.19
CA VAL A 8 3.38 21.87 -6.36
C VAL A 8 3.73 22.10 -4.89
N ARG A 9 4.73 21.41 -4.35
CA ARG A 9 5.15 21.59 -2.94
C ARG A 9 5.73 22.97 -2.61
N ARG A 10 6.12 23.77 -3.61
CA ARG A 10 6.64 25.14 -3.42
C ARG A 10 5.56 26.21 -3.53
N GLU A 11 4.34 25.83 -3.93
CA GLU A 11 3.24 26.77 -4.09
C GLU A 11 2.66 27.21 -2.74
N ILE A 12 2.22 28.47 -2.64
CA ILE A 12 1.73 29.06 -1.38
C ILE A 12 0.45 28.36 -0.87
N TRP A 13 -0.35 27.86 -1.81
CA TRP A 13 -1.61 27.16 -1.54
C TRP A 13 -1.41 25.68 -1.23
N TYR A 14 -0.19 25.13 -1.38
CA TYR A 14 0.07 23.74 -1.07
C TYR A 14 -0.19 23.46 0.41
N ARG A 15 -0.92 22.38 0.65
CA ARG A 15 -1.12 21.82 1.98
C ARG A 15 -0.83 20.32 1.89
N PRO A 16 0.09 19.80 2.72
CA PRO A 16 0.35 18.37 2.79
C PRO A 16 -0.94 17.61 3.07
N ASP A 17 -1.20 16.57 2.29
CA ASP A 17 -2.38 15.73 2.44
C ASP A 17 -2.02 14.25 2.23
N MET A 18 -2.69 13.38 2.98
CA MET A 18 -2.51 11.94 2.92
C MET A 18 -2.75 11.38 1.51
N PHE A 19 -3.83 11.79 0.85
CA PHE A 19 -4.18 11.26 -0.47
C PHE A 19 -3.17 11.70 -1.51
N PHE A 20 -2.71 12.95 -1.45
CA PHE A 20 -1.66 13.45 -2.34
C PHE A 20 -0.38 12.60 -2.27
N TYR A 21 0.09 12.30 -1.06
CA TYR A 21 1.26 11.46 -0.88
C TYR A 21 1.03 10.00 -1.30
N ARG A 22 -0.11 9.42 -0.93
CA ARG A 22 -0.50 8.07 -1.34
C ARG A 22 -0.47 7.92 -2.86
N ASP A 23 -1.09 8.86 -3.57
CA ASP A 23 -1.17 8.81 -5.04
C ASP A 23 0.20 8.98 -5.69
N MET A 24 1.05 9.87 -5.14
CA MET A 24 2.42 10.04 -5.62
C MET A 24 3.23 8.75 -5.43
N LEU A 25 3.16 8.11 -4.26
CA LEU A 25 3.88 6.87 -3.98
C LEU A 25 3.38 5.72 -4.87
N MET A 26 2.06 5.56 -5.04
CA MET A 26 1.49 4.55 -5.95
C MET A 26 1.93 4.76 -7.40
N MET A 27 1.94 6.02 -7.86
CA MET A 27 2.41 6.34 -9.20
C MET A 27 3.91 6.04 -9.37
N LEU A 28 4.74 6.35 -8.37
CA LEU A 28 6.18 6.05 -8.44
C LEU A 28 6.47 4.55 -8.39
N ALA A 29 5.71 3.79 -7.59
CA ALA A 29 5.77 2.32 -7.57
C ALA A 29 5.47 1.73 -8.96
N ARG A 30 4.38 2.17 -9.60
CA ARG A 30 4.01 1.76 -10.96
C ARG A 30 5.09 2.03 -12.01
N ASN A 31 5.86 3.09 -11.82
CA ASN A 31 6.96 3.46 -12.71
C ASN A 31 8.33 2.94 -12.24
N LYS A 32 8.37 2.10 -11.19
CA LYS A 32 9.58 1.54 -10.56
C LYS A 32 10.63 2.61 -10.22
N LYS A 33 10.17 3.80 -9.78
CA LYS A 33 10.99 4.96 -9.41
C LYS A 33 11.34 4.94 -7.93
N VAL A 34 12.24 4.02 -7.56
CA VAL A 34 12.57 3.70 -6.15
C VAL A 34 13.24 4.87 -5.43
N ASP A 35 14.17 5.57 -6.06
CA ASP A 35 14.89 6.67 -5.41
C ASP A 35 13.98 7.88 -5.17
N GLU A 36 13.14 8.22 -6.15
CA GLU A 36 12.11 9.23 -6.00
C GLU A 36 11.08 8.82 -4.92
N THR A 37 10.72 7.54 -4.85
CA THR A 37 9.84 7.02 -3.79
C THR A 37 10.42 7.29 -2.40
N LYS A 38 11.72 7.02 -2.21
CA LYS A 38 12.39 7.29 -0.93
C LYS A 38 12.32 8.77 -0.57
N LYS A 39 12.54 9.66 -1.54
CA LYS A 39 12.43 11.10 -1.32
C LYS A 39 11.00 11.52 -0.93
N VAL A 40 9.98 11.06 -1.66
CA VAL A 40 8.56 11.34 -1.33
C VAL A 40 8.21 10.81 0.07
N TRP A 41 8.74 9.65 0.45
CA TRP A 41 8.54 9.09 1.79
C TRP A 41 9.19 9.95 2.90
N GLU A 42 10.41 10.44 2.68
CA GLU A 42 11.07 11.35 3.63
C GLU A 42 10.33 12.67 3.74
N ASP A 43 9.81 13.18 2.64
CA ASP A 43 9.04 14.41 2.59
C ASP A 43 7.73 14.30 3.37
N LEU A 44 7.00 13.19 3.18
CA LEU A 44 5.81 12.84 3.98
C LEU A 44 6.11 12.89 5.47
N LYS A 45 7.23 12.27 5.90
CA LYS A 45 7.65 12.26 7.31
C LYS A 45 7.99 13.65 7.82
N LYS A 46 8.72 14.45 7.03
CA LYS A 46 9.09 15.83 7.39
C LYS A 46 7.89 16.75 7.49
N GLU A 47 6.85 16.50 6.70
CA GLU A 47 5.59 17.23 6.73
C GLU A 47 4.59 16.66 7.75
N GLU A 48 5.00 15.65 8.53
CA GLU A 48 4.21 15.02 9.59
C GLU A 48 2.85 14.49 9.11
N VAL A 49 2.77 14.10 7.83
CA VAL A 49 1.56 13.48 7.27
C VAL A 49 1.49 12.03 7.73
N LEU A 50 0.39 11.68 8.39
CA LEU A 50 0.16 10.34 8.91
C LEU A 50 -0.69 9.51 7.94
N PHE A 51 -0.34 8.24 7.82
CA PHE A 51 -1.13 7.25 7.11
C PHE A 51 -1.88 6.39 8.09
N ASP A 52 -3.14 6.11 7.78
CA ASP A 52 -3.91 5.10 8.49
C ASP A 52 -3.49 3.69 8.06
N GLN A 53 -3.93 2.70 8.84
CA GLN A 53 -3.64 1.29 8.58
C GLN A 53 -4.12 0.81 7.20
N HIS A 54 -5.21 1.37 6.67
CA HIS A 54 -5.71 1.03 5.34
C HIS A 54 -4.78 1.52 4.22
N THR A 55 -4.33 2.77 4.33
CA THR A 55 -3.40 3.40 3.39
C THR A 55 -2.07 2.66 3.33
N PHE A 56 -1.56 2.19 4.48
CA PHE A 56 -0.40 1.31 4.49
C PHE A 56 -0.68 -0.02 3.76
N GLY A 57 -1.82 -0.67 4.02
CA GLY A 57 -2.21 -1.90 3.33
C GLY A 57 -2.24 -1.74 1.80
N ASP A 58 -2.88 -0.66 1.33
CA ASP A 58 -2.96 -0.31 -0.09
C ASP A 58 -1.58 -0.08 -0.71
N LEU A 59 -0.71 0.66 -0.03
CA LEU A 59 0.64 0.94 -0.53
C LEU A 59 1.48 -0.32 -0.56
N VAL A 60 1.53 -1.09 0.53
CA VAL A 60 2.30 -2.35 0.56
C VAL A 60 1.85 -3.26 -0.58
N ARG A 61 0.53 -3.41 -0.79
CA ARG A 61 -0.02 -4.16 -1.92
C ARG A 61 0.42 -3.58 -3.27
N GLY A 62 0.27 -2.28 -3.45
CA GLY A 62 0.67 -1.60 -4.68
C GLY A 62 2.15 -1.78 -5.01
N PHE A 63 3.03 -1.79 -4.01
CA PHE A 63 4.45 -2.05 -4.23
C PHE A 63 4.73 -3.51 -4.58
N LEU A 64 4.03 -4.46 -3.94
CA LEU A 64 4.12 -5.89 -4.30
C LEU A 64 3.64 -6.15 -5.73
N ASP A 65 2.51 -5.57 -6.13
CA ASP A 65 1.96 -5.69 -7.49
C ASP A 65 2.89 -5.10 -8.56
N ASN A 66 3.83 -4.23 -8.18
CA ASN A 66 4.82 -3.63 -9.06
C ASN A 66 6.23 -4.22 -8.87
N GLU A 67 6.34 -5.42 -8.28
CA GLU A 67 7.59 -6.17 -8.09
C GLU A 67 8.64 -5.42 -7.25
N LEU A 68 8.21 -4.65 -6.26
CA LEU A 68 9.07 -3.92 -5.31
C LEU A 68 8.92 -4.47 -3.88
N PRO A 69 9.27 -5.74 -3.61
CA PRO A 69 9.01 -6.38 -2.32
C PRO A 69 9.85 -5.79 -1.18
N LEU A 70 11.05 -5.28 -1.45
CA LEU A 70 11.90 -4.67 -0.42
C LEU A 70 11.26 -3.37 0.11
N GLU A 71 10.81 -2.50 -0.78
CA GLU A 71 10.12 -1.27 -0.44
C GLU A 71 8.77 -1.56 0.22
N ALA A 72 8.03 -2.55 -0.27
CA ALA A 72 6.77 -3.00 0.33
C ALA A 72 6.98 -3.44 1.79
N MET A 73 7.99 -4.27 2.06
CA MET A 73 8.26 -4.75 3.42
C MET A 73 8.80 -3.67 4.34
N ARG A 74 9.46 -2.63 3.80
CA ARG A 74 9.80 -1.43 4.58
C ARG A 74 8.55 -0.68 5.02
N LEU A 75 7.58 -0.47 4.11
CA LEU A 75 6.30 0.17 4.43
C LEU A 75 5.49 -0.66 5.43
N TYR A 76 5.52 -1.98 5.32
CA TYR A 76 4.91 -2.88 6.29
C TYR A 76 5.53 -2.75 7.70
N GLY A 77 6.85 -2.60 7.79
CA GLY A 77 7.53 -2.33 9.07
C GLY A 77 7.01 -1.04 9.72
N GLU A 78 6.93 0.04 8.94
CA GLU A 78 6.39 1.34 9.40
C GLU A 78 4.92 1.22 9.83
N MET A 79 4.11 0.43 9.12
CA MET A 79 2.72 0.13 9.50
C MET A 79 2.62 -0.53 10.88
N ARG A 80 3.54 -1.46 11.19
CA ARG A 80 3.60 -2.15 12.49
C ARG A 80 4.09 -1.26 13.63
N GLU A 81 4.97 -0.32 13.32
CA GLU A 81 5.49 0.66 14.27
C GLU A 81 4.54 1.84 14.49
N SER A 82 3.50 1.97 13.66
CA SER A 82 2.47 3.00 13.81
C SER A 82 1.81 2.89 15.19
N PRO A 83 1.53 4.04 15.85
CA PRO A 83 0.80 4.05 17.13
C PRO A 83 -0.66 3.64 16.97
N ASP A 84 -1.18 3.59 15.75
CA ASP A 84 -2.56 3.18 15.48
C ASP A 84 -2.78 1.72 15.82
N ARG A 85 -3.99 1.40 16.29
CA ARG A 85 -4.38 0.02 16.57
C ARG A 85 -4.26 -0.82 15.30
N PRO A 86 -3.51 -1.95 15.32
CA PRO A 86 -3.43 -2.83 14.17
C PRO A 86 -4.81 -3.28 13.71
N LEU A 87 -5.04 -3.25 12.40
CA LEU A 87 -6.27 -3.75 11.78
C LEU A 87 -5.98 -5.04 11.02
N SER A 88 -6.91 -6.00 11.07
CA SER A 88 -6.71 -7.29 10.42
C SER A 88 -6.83 -7.22 8.88
N LEU A 89 -7.59 -6.27 8.35
CA LEU A 89 -7.86 -6.17 6.91
C LEU A 89 -6.60 -5.83 6.08
N PRO A 90 -5.77 -4.82 6.44
CA PRO A 90 -4.50 -4.55 5.76
C PRO A 90 -3.60 -5.78 5.66
N PHE A 91 -3.50 -6.59 6.73
CA PHE A 91 -2.70 -7.82 6.70
C PHE A 91 -3.23 -8.82 5.68
N ARG A 92 -4.55 -8.98 5.53
CA ARG A 92 -5.12 -9.88 4.51
C ARG A 92 -4.75 -9.44 3.10
N VAL A 93 -4.82 -8.15 2.84
CA VAL A 93 -4.45 -7.55 1.54
C VAL A 93 -2.97 -7.78 1.24
N ILE A 94 -2.10 -7.58 2.24
CA ILE A 94 -0.66 -7.82 2.15
C ILE A 94 -0.37 -9.32 1.92
N LEU A 95 -0.98 -10.22 2.70
CA LEU A 95 -0.81 -11.66 2.57
C LEU A 95 -1.24 -12.19 1.20
N LYS A 96 -2.27 -11.59 0.58
CA LYS A 96 -2.65 -11.88 -0.81
C LYS A 96 -1.58 -11.40 -1.80
N GLY A 97 -0.90 -10.29 -1.50
CA GLY A 97 0.18 -9.75 -2.35
C GLY A 97 1.49 -10.54 -2.23
N LEU A 98 1.69 -11.19 -1.10
CA LEU A 98 2.89 -11.97 -0.80
C LEU A 98 2.84 -13.42 -1.31
N VAL A 99 1.81 -13.82 -2.06
CA VAL A 99 1.73 -15.17 -2.66
C VAL A 99 3.01 -15.52 -3.46
N PRO A 100 3.60 -14.64 -4.28
CA PRO A 100 4.86 -14.92 -4.97
C PRO A 100 6.11 -14.93 -4.07
N TYR A 101 5.98 -14.55 -2.80
CA TYR A 101 7.09 -14.32 -1.85
C TYR A 101 6.88 -15.12 -0.55
N PRO A 102 7.02 -16.47 -0.58
CA PRO A 102 6.59 -17.35 0.50
C PRO A 102 7.27 -17.06 1.85
N GLU A 103 8.57 -16.77 1.85
CA GLU A 103 9.32 -16.45 3.08
C GLU A 103 8.79 -15.18 3.77
N LEU A 104 8.48 -14.14 2.97
CA LEU A 104 7.90 -12.90 3.49
C LEU A 104 6.46 -13.13 3.95
N ARG A 105 5.70 -13.96 3.21
CA ARG A 105 4.32 -14.32 3.54
C ARG A 105 4.24 -15.02 4.89
N GLU A 106 5.11 -15.99 5.14
CA GLU A 106 5.18 -16.72 6.41
C GLU A 106 5.46 -15.78 7.58
N LYS A 107 6.46 -14.89 7.44
CA LYS A 107 6.74 -13.85 8.43
C LYS A 107 5.52 -12.98 8.75
N VAL A 108 4.79 -12.52 7.74
CA VAL A 108 3.58 -11.70 7.95
C VAL A 108 2.44 -12.51 8.57
N LYS A 109 2.34 -13.82 8.29
CA LYS A 109 1.37 -14.71 8.95
C LYS A 109 1.69 -14.83 10.45
N ASP A 110 2.94 -15.02 10.81
CA ASP A 110 3.38 -15.10 12.21
C ASP A 110 3.08 -13.79 12.95
N ASP A 111 3.49 -12.66 12.37
CA ASP A 111 3.20 -11.33 12.90
C ASP A 111 1.69 -11.10 13.11
N PHE A 112 0.85 -11.57 12.18
CA PHE A 112 -0.60 -11.47 12.30
C PHE A 112 -1.15 -12.28 13.47
N LEU A 113 -0.66 -13.52 13.66
CA LEU A 113 -1.11 -14.40 14.74
C LEU A 113 -0.69 -13.88 16.12
N GLU A 114 0.47 -13.23 16.21
CA GLU A 114 0.92 -12.54 17.42
C GLU A 114 -0.02 -11.38 17.80
N LEU A 115 -0.43 -10.59 16.81
CA LEU A 115 -1.29 -9.41 17.01
C LEU A 115 -2.77 -9.75 17.21
N PHE A 116 -3.24 -10.83 16.58
CA PHE A 116 -4.64 -11.25 16.56
C PHE A 116 -4.80 -12.71 17.00
N PRO A 117 -4.50 -13.02 18.28
CA PRO A 117 -4.58 -14.39 18.78
C PRO A 117 -6.00 -14.94 18.63
N GLY A 118 -6.12 -16.15 18.08
CA GLY A 118 -7.40 -16.83 17.87
C GLY A 118 -8.14 -16.45 16.59
N MET A 119 -7.61 -15.55 15.77
CA MET A 119 -8.11 -15.34 14.41
C MET A 119 -7.56 -16.39 13.44
N ILE A 120 -8.42 -16.92 12.57
CA ILE A 120 -7.99 -17.78 11.46
C ILE A 120 -7.34 -16.88 10.42
N VAL A 121 -6.08 -17.14 10.09
CA VAL A 121 -5.35 -16.48 9.01
C VAL A 121 -6.07 -16.79 7.70
N TYR A 122 -6.45 -15.75 6.95
CA TYR A 122 -7.00 -15.93 5.61
C TYR A 122 -5.88 -16.46 4.70
N ASP A 123 -5.96 -17.75 4.38
CA ASP A 123 -5.03 -18.46 3.49
C ASP A 123 -5.82 -18.97 2.28
N PRO A 124 -6.18 -18.09 1.33
CA PRO A 124 -6.87 -18.53 0.12
C PRO A 124 -5.95 -19.48 -0.66
N PRO A 125 -6.49 -20.57 -1.21
CA PRO A 125 -5.70 -21.48 -2.05
C PRO A 125 -5.08 -20.70 -3.22
N GLU A 126 -3.86 -21.09 -3.59
CA GLU A 126 -2.97 -20.37 -4.52
C GLU A 126 -3.56 -20.13 -5.92
N ASP A 127 -4.69 -20.77 -6.26
CA ASP A 127 -5.26 -20.86 -7.61
C ASP A 127 -6.61 -20.15 -7.84
N ILE A 128 -7.09 -19.29 -6.95
CA ILE A 128 -8.28 -18.48 -7.25
C ILE A 128 -7.85 -17.05 -7.59
N CYS A 129 -7.36 -16.89 -8.82
CA CYS A 129 -7.49 -15.61 -9.53
C CYS A 129 -8.98 -15.34 -9.70
N GLU A 130 -9.60 -14.64 -8.77
CA GLU A 130 -10.87 -13.97 -9.05
C GLU A 130 -10.57 -12.80 -10.00
N ASP A 131 -10.38 -13.13 -11.28
CA ASP A 131 -10.57 -12.20 -12.39
C ASP A 131 -12.05 -11.85 -12.43
N SER A 132 -12.47 -10.85 -11.65
CA SER A 132 -13.78 -10.23 -11.82
C SER A 132 -13.88 -9.00 -10.95
N ASP A 133 -13.46 -7.85 -11.48
CA ASP A 133 -14.00 -6.53 -11.12
C ASP A 133 -13.62 -5.51 -12.20
N GLU A 134 -13.92 -5.79 -13.49
CA GLU A 134 -13.90 -4.74 -14.52
C GLU A 134 -14.97 -4.84 -15.62
N GLU A 135 -15.95 -5.76 -15.50
CA GLU A 135 -17.10 -5.81 -16.42
C GLU A 135 -18.43 -5.54 -15.69
N ALA A 136 -18.62 -4.28 -15.28
CA ALA A 136 -19.95 -3.73 -14.98
C ALA A 136 -20.01 -2.24 -15.33
N ARG A 137 -19.70 -1.90 -16.58
CA ARG A 137 -20.29 -0.74 -17.25
C ARG A 137 -21.07 -1.26 -18.45
N THR A 138 -22.18 -1.92 -18.17
CA THR A 138 -23.19 -2.17 -19.19
C THR A 138 -23.86 -0.85 -19.51
N ASP A 139 -23.87 -0.54 -20.80
CA ASP A 139 -24.73 0.45 -21.45
C ASP A 139 -26.17 0.34 -20.91
N SER A 140 -26.65 1.40 -20.27
CA SER A 140 -28.06 1.76 -20.31
C SER A 140 -28.18 3.25 -20.02
N ASP A 141 -28.32 4.04 -21.07
CA ASP A 141 -29.17 5.24 -21.12
C ASP A 141 -29.26 5.67 -22.59
N LEU A 142 -29.98 4.85 -23.37
CA LEU A 142 -30.69 5.30 -24.57
C LEU A 142 -32.17 5.00 -24.34
N GLU A 143 -32.89 5.97 -23.80
CA GLU A 143 -34.27 6.33 -24.20
C GLU A 143 -34.46 7.85 -24.08
#